data_AF-A0A498KR58-F1
#
_entry.id   AF-A0A498KR58-F1
#
_cell.length_a   1.000
_cell.length_b   1.000
_cell.length_c   1.000
_cell.angle_alpha   90.00
_cell.angle_beta   90.00
_cell.angle_gamma   90.00
#
_symmetry.space_group_name_H-M   'P 1'
#
loop_
_entity.id
_entity.type
_entity.pdbx_description
1 polymer ?
#
loop_
_entity_poly.entity_id
_entity_poly.type
_entity_poly.pdbx_seq_one_letter_code
_entity_poly.pdbx_strand_id
1 'polypeptide(L)'
;YQRTLAKWHFWLSMIGTNVTFFAMLALGYLGMPRRYASYELDSAIAPLSSITTLHQVATLGALFLLIGQLIFVWNVVQSWLEGPQVRDDDPWNLRQNGLFTREFDWLGTKIDRLPVTDGGDDESETSPRSGPDD
;
A
#
# COMPACT_ATOMS: atom_id res chain seq x y z
N TYR A 1 5.86 -6.13 8.45
CA TYR A 1 5.63 -6.41 7.02
C TYR A 1 6.95 -6.64 6.30
N GLN A 2 6.95 -7.46 5.25
CA GLN A 2 8.16 -7.72 4.47
C GLN A 2 8.39 -6.57 3.47
N ARG A 3 9.53 -5.86 3.60
CA ARG A 3 9.86 -4.68 2.77
C ARG A 3 9.99 -5.04 1.28
N THR A 4 10.49 -6.22 0.95
CA THR A 4 10.68 -6.66 -0.44
C THR A 4 9.35 -6.87 -1.16
N LEU A 5 8.39 -7.58 -0.54
CA LEU A 5 7.05 -7.76 -1.08
C LEU A 5 6.29 -6.44 -1.19
N ALA A 6 6.47 -5.53 -0.23
CA ALA A 6 5.86 -4.20 -0.28
C ALA A 6 6.38 -3.38 -1.47
N LYS A 7 7.68 -3.44 -1.76
CA LYS A 7 8.28 -2.80 -2.95
C LYS A 7 7.72 -3.41 -4.24
N TRP A 8 7.57 -4.74 -4.31
CA TRP A 8 6.96 -5.41 -5.46
C TRP A 8 5.52 -4.98 -5.70
N HIS A 9 4.71 -4.97 -4.64
CA HIS A 9 3.34 -4.45 -4.68
C HIS A 9 3.30 -3.01 -5.17
N PHE A 10 4.18 -2.14 -4.65
CA PHE A 10 4.27 -0.74 -5.06
C PHE A 10 4.55 -0.61 -6.56
N TRP A 11 5.58 -1.30 -7.08
CA TRP A 11 5.93 -1.21 -8.50
C TRP A 11 4.87 -1.79 -9.41
N LEU A 12 4.27 -2.93 -9.06
CA LEU A 12 3.18 -3.53 -9.84
C LEU A 12 1.95 -2.62 -9.86
N SER A 13 1.60 -2.03 -8.72
CA SER A 13 0.47 -1.11 -8.63
C SER A 13 0.74 0.18 -9.39
N MET A 14 1.96 0.72 -9.31
CA MET A 14 2.36 1.92 -10.04
C MET A 14 2.29 1.67 -11.56
N ILE A 15 2.90 0.60 -12.06
CA ILE A 15 2.88 0.27 -13.49
C ILE A 15 1.45 -0.02 -13.95
N GLY A 16 0.70 -0.87 -13.22
CA GLY A 16 -0.67 -1.24 -13.57
C GLY A 16 -1.61 -0.03 -13.61
N THR A 17 -1.49 0.90 -12.66
CA THR A 17 -2.27 2.15 -12.63
C THR A 17 -1.97 2.98 -13.87
N ASN A 18 -0.69 3.24 -14.15
CA ASN A 18 -0.31 4.05 -15.31
C ASN A 18 -0.83 3.43 -16.62
N VAL A 19 -0.58 2.14 -16.86
CA VAL A 19 -1.05 1.47 -18.09
C VAL A 19 -2.57 1.57 -18.24
N THR A 20 -3.31 1.31 -17.17
CA THR A 20 -4.79 1.32 -17.17
C THR A 20 -5.35 2.71 -17.45
N PHE A 21 -4.86 3.72 -16.73
CA PHE A 21 -5.38 5.09 -16.84
C PHE A 21 -4.89 5.80 -18.10
N PHE A 22 -3.67 5.55 -18.59
CA PHE A 22 -3.23 6.09 -19.88
C PHE A 22 -4.05 5.53 -21.04
N ALA A 23 -4.37 4.24 -21.02
CA ALA A 23 -5.27 3.65 -22.01
C ALA A 23 -6.67 4.30 -21.96
N MET A 24 -7.21 4.51 -20.75
CA MET A 24 -8.50 5.20 -20.58
C MET A 24 -8.47 6.67 -21.01
N LEU A 25 -7.38 7.40 -20.76
CA LEU A 25 -7.20 8.78 -21.25
C LEU A 25 -7.20 8.83 -22.78
N ALA A 26 -6.49 7.90 -23.42
CA ALA A 26 -6.50 7.78 -24.88
C ALA A 26 -7.90 7.45 -25.42
N LEU A 27 -8.63 6.54 -24.77
CA LEU A 27 -10.04 6.23 -25.07
C LEU A 27 -10.96 7.44 -24.94
N GLY A 28 -10.78 8.24 -23.90
CA GLY A 28 -11.51 9.49 -23.71
C GLY A 28 -11.19 10.54 -24.78
N TYR A 29 -9.91 10.62 -25.21
CA TYR A 29 -9.49 11.48 -26.32
C TYR A 29 -10.12 11.07 -27.66
N LEU A 30 -10.29 9.76 -27.88
CA LEU A 30 -11.02 9.20 -29.02
C LEU A 30 -12.53 9.39 -28.92
N GLY A 31 -13.04 10.22 -27.99
CA GLY A 31 -14.45 10.59 -27.93
C GLY A 31 -15.38 9.49 -27.43
N MET A 32 -14.86 8.37 -26.89
CA MET A 32 -15.70 7.30 -26.36
C MET A 32 -16.50 7.81 -25.15
N PRO A 33 -17.85 7.84 -25.23
CA PRO A 33 -18.64 8.26 -24.09
C PRO A 33 -18.63 7.18 -22.99
N ARG A 34 -18.64 7.62 -21.74
CA ARG A 34 -18.69 6.72 -20.58
C ARG A 34 -19.97 5.87 -20.60
N ARG A 35 -19.89 4.62 -20.13
CA ARG A 35 -21.03 3.70 -19.86
C ARG A 35 -21.71 3.06 -21.08
N TYR A 36 -20.96 2.73 -22.12
CA TYR A 36 -21.47 1.95 -23.26
C TYR A 36 -20.97 0.51 -23.22
N ALA A 37 -21.87 -0.45 -23.42
CA ALA A 37 -21.59 -1.89 -23.42
C ALA A 37 -21.20 -2.42 -24.80
N SER A 38 -21.62 -1.75 -25.88
CA SER A 38 -21.37 -2.14 -27.27
C SER A 38 -20.40 -1.16 -27.93
N TYR A 39 -19.34 -1.70 -28.54
CA TYR A 39 -18.33 -0.93 -29.29
C TYR A 39 -18.81 -0.52 -30.70
N GLU A 40 -19.95 -1.05 -31.15
CA GLU A 40 -20.50 -0.84 -32.51
C GLU A 40 -21.03 0.57 -32.79
N LEU A 41 -21.12 1.44 -31.76
CA LEU A 41 -21.87 2.68 -31.88
C LEU A 41 -21.21 3.74 -32.77
N ASP A 42 -19.92 3.61 -33.13
CA ASP A 42 -19.23 4.75 -33.73
C ASP A 42 -18.08 4.40 -34.69
N SER A 43 -18.44 3.97 -35.90
CA SER A 43 -17.52 3.99 -37.04
C SER A 43 -17.19 5.42 -37.53
N ALA A 44 -17.79 6.46 -36.95
CA ALA A 44 -17.63 7.86 -37.36
C ALA A 44 -16.61 8.64 -36.50
N ILE A 45 -16.36 8.25 -35.25
CA ILE A 45 -15.40 8.93 -34.36
C ILE A 45 -13.99 8.31 -34.41
N ALA A 46 -13.84 6.99 -34.46
CA ALA A 46 -12.52 6.33 -34.50
C ALA A 46 -12.56 4.90 -35.07
N PRO A 47 -11.42 4.36 -35.56
CA PRO A 47 -11.34 2.97 -35.97
C PRO A 47 -11.65 2.02 -34.81
N LEU A 48 -12.61 1.12 -35.01
CA LEU A 48 -13.01 0.06 -34.05
C LEU A 48 -11.81 -0.76 -33.53
N SER A 49 -10.79 -0.97 -34.37
CA SER A 49 -9.56 -1.65 -34.00
C SER A 49 -8.81 -0.93 -32.88
N SER A 50 -8.68 0.40 -32.96
CA SER A 50 -7.98 1.21 -31.96
C SER A 50 -8.69 1.22 -30.61
N ILE A 51 -10.02 1.36 -30.60
CA ILE A 51 -10.83 1.31 -29.37
C ILE A 51 -10.69 -0.06 -28.70
N THR A 52 -10.80 -1.13 -29.48
CA THR A 52 -10.68 -2.51 -28.98
C THR A 52 -9.29 -2.76 -28.37
N THR A 53 -8.22 -2.35 -29.07
CA THR A 53 -6.85 -2.49 -28.56
C THR A 53 -6.64 -1.70 -27.26
N LEU A 54 -7.17 -0.47 -27.15
CA LEU A 54 -7.04 0.32 -25.92
C LEU A 54 -7.78 -0.32 -24.74
N HIS A 55 -8.95 -0.91 -24.95
CA HIS A 55 -9.63 -1.68 -23.90
C HIS A 55 -8.88 -2.95 -23.50
N GLN A 56 -8.24 -3.63 -24.46
CA GLN A 56 -7.38 -4.78 -24.16
C GLN A 56 -6.17 -4.36 -23.31
N VAL A 57 -5.52 -3.23 -23.65
CA VAL A 57 -4.40 -2.67 -22.87
C VAL A 57 -4.86 -2.26 -21.48
N ALA A 58 -6.02 -1.61 -21.35
CA ALA A 58 -6.59 -1.26 -20.05
C ALA A 58 -6.88 -2.50 -19.19
N THR A 59 -7.39 -3.58 -19.81
CA THR A 59 -7.63 -4.86 -19.13
C THR A 59 -6.32 -5.50 -18.68
N LEU A 60 -5.27 -5.44 -19.51
CA LEU A 60 -3.94 -5.92 -19.15
C LEU A 60 -3.37 -5.13 -17.95
N GLY A 61 -3.53 -3.81 -17.94
CA GLY A 61 -3.21 -2.97 -16.80
C GLY A 61 -3.98 -3.36 -15.53
N ALA A 62 -5.27 -3.64 -15.65
CA ALA A 62 -6.11 -4.10 -14.55
C ALA A 62 -5.66 -5.48 -14.00
N LEU A 63 -5.15 -6.38 -14.85
CA LEU A 63 -4.55 -7.64 -14.40
C LEU A 63 -3.28 -7.42 -13.56
N PHE A 64 -2.42 -6.47 -13.96
CA PHE A 64 -1.26 -6.10 -13.13
C PHE A 64 -1.67 -5.54 -11.77
N LEU A 65 -2.73 -4.72 -11.72
CA LEU A 65 -3.30 -4.22 -10.46
C LEU A 65 -3.85 -5.36 -9.60
N LEU A 66 -4.56 -6.32 -10.21
CA LEU A 66 -5.08 -7.49 -9.49
C LEU A 66 -3.95 -8.31 -8.86
N ILE A 67 -2.89 -8.59 -9.62
CA ILE A 67 -1.71 -9.31 -9.12
C ILE A 67 -1.03 -8.51 -8.00
N GLY A 68 -0.90 -7.19 -8.19
CA GLY A 68 -0.38 -6.29 -7.14
C GLY A 68 -1.21 -6.39 -5.85
N GLN A 69 -2.54 -6.39 -5.96
CA GLN A 69 -3.43 -6.50 -4.81
C GLN A 69 -3.31 -7.86 -4.10
N LEU A 70 -3.14 -8.95 -4.85
CA LEU A 70 -2.90 -10.27 -4.26
C LEU A 70 -1.59 -10.31 -3.45
N ILE A 71 -0.51 -9.70 -3.97
CA ILE A 71 0.77 -9.60 -3.25
C ILE A 71 0.63 -8.77 -1.98
N PHE A 72 -0.17 -7.69 -2.01
CA PHE A 72 -0.45 -6.90 -0.81
C PHE A 72 -1.18 -7.72 0.26
N VAL A 73 -2.26 -8.41 -0.12
CA VAL A 73 -3.01 -9.27 0.79
C VAL A 73 -2.09 -10.35 1.38
N TRP A 74 -1.26 -10.98 0.54
CA TRP A 74 -0.28 -11.95 1.01
C TRP A 74 0.71 -11.36 2.02
N ASN A 75 1.23 -10.16 1.77
CA ASN A 75 2.15 -9.48 2.70
C ASN A 75 1.47 -9.17 4.04
N VAL A 76 0.20 -8.75 4.02
CA VAL A 76 -0.57 -8.50 5.24
C VAL A 76 -0.76 -9.80 6.03
N VAL A 77 -1.19 -10.88 5.38
CA VAL A 77 -1.41 -12.19 6.04
C VAL A 77 -0.10 -12.73 6.62
N GLN A 78 0.99 -12.73 5.85
CA GLN A 78 2.30 -13.16 6.34
C GLN A 78 2.80 -12.29 7.48
N SER A 79 2.65 -10.96 7.38
CA SER A 79 3.04 -10.05 8.47
C SER A 79 2.17 -10.20 9.71
N TRP A 80 0.96 -10.73 9.60
CA TRP A 80 0.10 -11.00 10.74
C TRP A 80 0.47 -12.32 11.44
N LEU A 81 0.89 -13.33 10.67
CA LEU A 81 1.30 -14.64 11.20
C LEU A 81 2.73 -14.65 11.77
N GLU A 82 3.67 -13.97 11.11
CA GLU A 82 5.12 -14.04 11.41
C GLU A 82 5.70 -12.67 11.81
N GLY A 83 4.86 -11.66 11.96
CA GLY A 83 5.32 -10.31 12.30
C GLY A 83 5.96 -10.24 13.69
N PRO A 84 7.19 -9.72 13.83
CA PRO A 84 7.77 -9.47 15.14
C PRO A 84 6.90 -8.48 15.91
N GLN A 85 6.66 -8.76 17.19
CA GLN A 85 5.94 -7.85 18.08
C GLN A 85 6.74 -6.55 18.21
N VAL A 86 6.05 -5.42 18.01
CA VAL A 86 6.63 -4.10 18.20
C VAL A 86 6.77 -3.87 19.70
N ARG A 87 8.01 -3.94 20.20
CA ARG A 87 8.36 -3.70 21.61
C ARG A 87 8.86 -2.28 21.88
N ASP A 88 9.01 -1.48 20.82
CA ASP A 88 9.53 -0.12 20.87
C ASP A 88 8.39 0.89 20.72
N ASP A 89 8.52 2.05 21.39
CA ASP A 89 7.55 3.15 21.33
C ASP A 89 7.70 4.01 20.06
N ASP A 90 8.81 3.85 19.33
CA ASP A 90 9.08 4.54 18.07
C ASP A 90 9.34 3.58 16.88
N PRO A 91 8.29 2.91 16.33
CA PRO A 91 8.44 1.96 15.23
C PRO A 91 8.89 2.57 13.90
N TRP A 92 8.94 3.90 13.79
CA TRP A 92 9.26 4.63 12.55
C TRP A 92 10.51 5.51 12.67
N ASN A 93 11.27 5.42 13.77
CA ASN A 93 12.45 6.24 14.06
C ASN A 93 12.17 7.76 13.96
N LEU A 94 11.01 8.21 14.43
CA LEU A 94 10.61 9.61 14.45
C LEU A 94 11.53 10.47 15.32
N ARG A 95 12.09 9.92 16.41
CA ARG A 95 13.04 10.64 17.28
C ARG A 95 14.31 11.02 16.52
N GLN A 96 14.82 10.11 15.68
CA GLN A 96 15.97 10.36 14.82
C GLN A 96 15.71 11.48 13.81
N ASN A 97 14.47 11.60 13.33
CA ASN A 97 14.07 12.58 12.32
C ASN A 97 13.57 13.91 12.91
N GLY A 98 13.56 14.07 14.25
CA GLY A 98 13.02 15.26 14.92
C GLY A 98 11.51 15.45 14.76
N LEU A 99 10.78 14.40 14.37
CA LEU A 99 9.33 14.40 14.14
C LEU A 99 8.56 13.73 15.29
N PHE A 100 9.25 13.36 16.36
CA PHE A 100 8.63 12.76 17.53
C PHE A 100 7.91 13.84 18.34
N THR A 101 6.59 13.75 18.38
CA THR A 101 5.72 14.76 19.00
C THR A 101 4.90 14.12 20.13
N ARG A 102 4.32 14.94 21.03
CA ARG A 102 3.62 14.47 22.25
C ARG A 102 2.45 13.52 21.98
N GLU A 103 1.90 13.50 20.77
CA GLU A 103 0.88 12.52 20.35
C GLU A 103 1.41 11.09 20.19
N PHE A 104 2.71 10.85 20.30
CA PHE A 104 3.29 9.50 20.31
C PHE A 104 3.62 9.02 21.73
N ASP A 105 3.67 9.92 22.73
CA ASP A 105 3.94 9.57 24.13
C ASP A 105 2.88 8.63 24.74
N TRP A 106 1.61 8.73 24.28
CA TRP A 106 0.56 7.83 24.76
C TRP A 106 0.82 6.38 24.36
N LEU A 107 1.53 6.13 23.24
CA LEU A 107 1.84 4.80 22.75
C LEU A 107 2.82 4.10 23.69
N GLY A 108 3.90 4.80 24.07
CA GLY A 108 4.86 4.33 25.08
C GLY A 108 4.17 4.08 26.43
N THR A 109 3.34 5.03 26.88
CA THR A 109 2.57 4.87 28.12
C THR A 109 1.64 3.64 28.08
N LYS A 110 1.08 3.31 26.92
CA LYS A 110 0.20 2.15 26.75
C LYS A 110 0.98 0.85 26.72
N ILE A 111 2.12 0.80 26.03
CA ILE A 111 3.01 -0.37 26.01
C ILE A 111 3.49 -0.69 27.44
N ASP A 112 3.87 0.34 28.22
CA ASP A 112 4.31 0.21 29.61
C ASP A 112 3.20 -0.26 30.57
N ARG A 113 1.95 0.16 30.33
CA ARG A 113 0.81 -0.14 31.23
C ARG A 113 0.08 -1.43 30.92
N LEU A 114 0.24 -1.97 29.72
CA LEU A 114 -0.33 -3.27 29.40
C LEU A 114 0.43 -4.30 30.24
N PRO A 115 -0.22 -5.04 31.15
CA PRO A 115 0.43 -6.17 31.78
C PRO A 115 0.79 -7.10 30.63
N VAL A 116 2.09 -7.18 30.39
CA VAL A 116 2.69 -8.07 29.41
C VAL A 116 2.09 -9.44 29.72
N THR A 117 1.11 -9.87 28.94
CA THR A 117 0.50 -11.20 29.03
C THR A 117 1.45 -12.18 28.34
N ASP A 118 2.72 -12.06 28.71
CA ASP A 118 3.76 -13.04 28.52
C ASP A 118 3.63 -13.94 29.74
N GLY A 119 2.97 -15.08 29.55
CA GLY A 119 3.03 -16.14 30.54
C GLY A 119 4.43 -16.68 30.48
N GLY A 120 5.35 -16.14 31.27
CA GLY A 120 6.71 -16.37 30.89
C GLY A 120 7.74 -15.98 31.89
N ASP A 121 8.75 -15.27 31.40
CA ASP A 121 10.07 -15.32 31.96
C ASP A 121 10.66 -13.90 31.89
N ASP A 122 11.00 -13.37 33.07
CA ASP A 122 11.53 -12.04 33.29
C ASP A 122 12.87 -11.77 32.59
N GLU A 123 13.22 -10.48 32.57
CA GLU A 123 14.57 -9.90 32.46
C GLU A 123 15.11 -9.62 31.04
N SER A 124 14.80 -8.43 30.53
CA SER A 124 15.81 -7.64 29.79
C SER A 124 15.52 -6.15 29.89
N GLU A 125 16.18 -5.55 30.88
CA GLU A 125 16.92 -4.29 30.76
C GLU A 125 16.12 -3.07 30.29
N THR A 126 15.39 -2.47 31.25
CA THR A 126 14.98 -1.07 31.20
C THR A 126 16.20 -0.17 30.94
N SER A 127 16.33 0.31 29.69
CA SER A 127 17.29 1.36 29.35
C SER A 127 16.89 2.66 30.05
N PRO A 128 17.85 3.42 30.64
CA PRO A 128 17.53 4.59 31.44
C PRO A 128 16.98 5.71 30.55
N ARG A 129 15.77 6.18 30.91
CA ARG A 129 15.09 7.32 30.29
C ARG A 129 15.99 8.56 30.35
N SER A 130 16.51 9.01 29.21
CA SER A 130 16.98 10.39 29.06
C SER A 130 15.74 11.28 28.95
N GLY A 131 15.46 12.01 30.03
CA GLY A 131 14.41 13.03 30.07
C GLY A 131 14.69 14.17 29.07
N PRO A 132 13.68 14.99 28.78
CA PRO A 132 13.89 16.18 27.99
C PRO A 132 14.70 17.17 28.83
N ASP A 133 15.94 17.43 28.43
CA ASP A 133 16.66 18.63 28.85
C ASP A 133 15.90 19.85 28.28
N ASP A 134 15.73 20.85 29.14
CA ASP A 134 14.92 22.07 28.97
C ASP A 134 15.12 22.85 27.66
#